data_AF-A0AA95BVG4-F1
#
_entry.id   AF-A0AA95BVG4-F1
#
_cell.length_a   1.000
_cell.length_b   1.000
_cell.length_c   1.000
_cell.angle_alpha   90.00
_cell.angle_beta   90.00
_cell.angle_gamma   90.00
#
_symmetry.space_group_name_H-M   'P 1'
#
loop_
_entity.id
_entity.type
_entity.pdbx_description
1 polymer ?
#
loop_
_entity_poly.entity_id
_entity_poly.type
_entity_poly.pdbx_seq_one_letter_code
_entity_poly.pdbx_strand_id
1 'polypeptide(L)' 'MLLLACLLAGIGLAIAQTPKTITGVVISEEDNQPVVGASVLVKGTAIGTTTNVDGKFTISNVPSSARTKSIGYPLS' A
#
# COMPACT_ATOMS: atom_id res chain seq x y z
N MET A 1 0.85 -23.88 35.29
CA MET A 1 0.55 -22.44 35.30
C MET A 1 1.45 -21.64 34.35
N LEU A 2 2.76 -21.92 34.23
CA LEU A 2 3.66 -21.24 33.30
C LEU A 2 3.30 -21.46 31.81
N LEU A 3 2.91 -22.69 31.45
CA LEU A 3 2.53 -23.07 30.07
C LEU A 3 1.27 -22.35 29.58
N LEU A 4 0.33 -22.07 30.50
CA LEU A 4 -0.89 -21.34 30.21
C LEU A 4 -0.61 -19.83 30.05
N ALA A 5 0.28 -19.27 30.87
CA ALA A 5 0.71 -17.87 30.76
C ALA A 5 1.41 -17.57 29.42
N CYS A 6 2.25 -18.48 28.92
CA CYS A 6 2.89 -18.32 27.60
C CYS A 6 1.88 -18.35 26.44
N LEU A 7 0.83 -19.17 26.54
CA LEU A 7 -0.21 -19.26 25.51
C LEU A 7 -1.04 -17.97 25.42
N LEU A 8 -1.36 -17.34 26.55
CA LEU A 8 -2.06 -16.06 26.57
C LEU A 8 -1.20 -14.90 26.04
N ALA A 9 0.12 -14.92 26.29
CA ALA A 9 1.04 -13.90 25.78
C ALA A 9 1.25 -13.99 24.25
N GLY A 10 1.17 -15.18 23.66
CA GLY A 10 1.33 -15.38 22.21
C GLY A 10 0.18 -14.84 21.36
N ILE A 11 -1.06 -14.84 21.90
CA ILE A 11 -2.25 -14.37 21.19
C ILE A 11 -2.26 -12.83 21.05
N GLY A 12 -1.72 -12.11 22.05
CA GLY A 12 -1.64 -10.65 22.02
C GLY A 12 -0.75 -10.08 20.91
N LEU A 13 0.24 -10.85 20.45
CA LEU A 13 1.13 -10.45 19.35
C LEU A 13 0.51 -10.67 17.95
N ALA A 14 -0.58 -11.45 17.84
CA ALA A 14 -1.24 -11.72 16.57
C ALA A 14 -2.12 -10.56 16.09
N ILE A 15 -2.52 -9.64 16.98
CA ILE A 15 -3.36 -8.47 16.65
C ILE A 15 -2.46 -7.23 16.47
N ALA A 16 -1.53 -7.28 15.52
CA ALA A 16 -0.66 -6.13 15.21
C ALA A 16 -0.64 -5.75 13.71
N GLN A 17 -1.39 -6.46 12.88
CA GLN A 17 -1.47 -6.15 11.45
C GLN A 17 -2.58 -5.14 11.20
N THR A 18 -2.40 -3.91 11.66
CA THR A 18 -3.29 -2.81 11.28
C THR A 18 -3.09 -2.54 9.78
N PRO A 19 -4.10 -2.76 8.94
CA PRO A 19 -3.97 -2.47 7.53
C PRO A 19 -3.70 -0.98 7.32
N LYS A 20 -2.69 -0.66 6.51
CA LYS A 20 -2.38 0.73 6.18
C LYS A 20 -3.20 1.17 4.97
N THR A 21 -3.65 2.41 5.01
CA THR A 21 -4.22 3.09 3.84
C THR A 21 -3.16 4.04 3.29
N ILE A 22 -2.90 3.95 1.99
CA ILE A 22 -1.97 4.82 1.27
C ILE A 22 -2.77 5.68 0.31
N THR A 23 -2.54 6.98 0.36
CA THR A 23 -3.13 7.95 -0.56
C THR A 23 -2.04 8.77 -1.22
N GLY A 24 -2.27 9.20 -2.45
CA GLY A 24 -1.34 10.06 -3.16
C GLY A 24 -1.93 10.63 -4.43
N VAL A 25 -1.12 11.39 -5.15
CA VAL A 25 -1.43 11.93 -6.47
C VAL A 25 -0.32 11.53 -7.43
N VAL A 26 -0.69 11.05 -8.61
CA VAL A 26 0.26 10.78 -9.70
C VAL A 26 0.32 12.01 -10.59
N ILE A 27 1.52 12.58 -10.70
CA ILE A 27 1.81 13.75 -11.54
C ILE A 27 2.79 13.29 -12.62
N SER A 28 2.55 13.72 -13.85
CA SER A 28 3.44 13.50 -14.99
C SER A 28 4.65 14.44 -14.89
N GLU A 29 5.85 13.92 -15.12
CA GLU A 29 7.08 14.72 -15.06
C GLU A 29 7.23 15.66 -16.26
N GLU A 30 6.58 15.37 -17.39
CA GLU A 30 6.73 16.12 -18.64
C GLU A 30 5.99 17.46 -18.62
N ASP A 31 4.74 17.43 -18.15
CA ASP A 31 3.81 18.56 -18.20
C ASP A 31 3.33 18.99 -16.81
N ASN A 32 3.78 18.31 -15.75
CA ASN A 32 3.43 18.59 -14.37
C ASN A 32 1.91 18.51 -14.10
N GLN A 33 1.18 17.73 -14.91
CA GLN A 33 -0.26 17.54 -14.81
C GLN A 33 -0.64 16.22 -14.11
N PRO A 34 -1.84 16.12 -13.51
CA PRO A 34 -2.32 14.88 -12.93
C PRO A 34 -2.56 13.79 -13.99
N VAL A 35 -2.10 12.58 -13.69
CA VAL A 35 -2.28 11.44 -14.61
C VAL A 35 -3.53 10.69 -14.26
N VAL A 36 -4.51 10.72 -15.17
CA VAL A 36 -5.78 9.98 -15.06
C VAL A 36 -5.60 8.56 -15.60
N GLY A 37 -6.14 7.55 -14.90
CA GLY A 37 -6.07 6.17 -15.37
C GLY A 37 -4.73 5.47 -15.14
N ALA A 38 -3.81 6.08 -14.40
CA ALA A 38 -2.54 5.46 -14.05
C ALA A 38 -2.75 4.28 -13.10
N SER A 39 -2.06 3.18 -13.37
CA SER A 39 -2.07 1.99 -12.51
C SER A 39 -1.04 2.14 -11.39
N VAL A 40 -1.49 2.05 -10.14
CA VAL A 40 -0.64 2.11 -8.94
C VAL A 40 -0.67 0.76 -8.26
N LEU A 41 0.48 0.08 -8.19
CA LEU A 41 0.61 -1.26 -7.60
C LEU A 41 1.53 -1.24 -6.38
N VAL A 42 1.10 -1.90 -5.30
CA VAL A 42 1.95 -2.11 -4.13
C VAL A 42 2.91 -3.27 -4.43
N LYS A 43 4.20 -2.95 -4.52
CA LYS A 43 5.26 -3.91 -4.83
C LYS A 43 5.22 -5.14 -3.92
N GLY A 44 5.32 -6.32 -4.53
CA GLY A 44 5.29 -7.61 -3.81
C GLY A 44 3.88 -8.06 -3.41
N THR A 45 2.84 -7.38 -3.88
CA THR A 45 1.44 -7.76 -3.67
C THR A 45 0.66 -7.66 -4.98
N ALA A 46 -0.54 -8.25 -5.01
CA ALA A 46 -1.52 -8.03 -6.08
C ALA A 46 -2.44 -6.81 -5.80
N ILE A 47 -2.15 -6.02 -4.77
CA ILE A 47 -2.98 -4.89 -4.36
C ILE A 47 -2.59 -3.67 -5.18
N GLY A 48 -3.52 -3.17 -5.96
CA GLY A 48 -3.35 -1.95 -6.75
C GLY A 48 -4.66 -1.20 -6.91
N THR A 49 -4.56 -0.01 -7.51
CA THR A 49 -5.70 0.84 -7.83
C THR A 49 -5.39 1.66 -9.08
N THR A 50 -6.39 2.37 -9.58
CA THR A 50 -6.27 3.28 -10.72
C THR A 50 -6.54 4.70 -10.25
N THR A 51 -5.77 5.67 -10.76
CA THR A 51 -5.97 7.08 -10.42
C THR A 51 -7.25 7.65 -11.02
N ASN A 52 -7.88 8.58 -10.31
CA ASN A 52 -9.08 9.29 -10.75
C ASN A 52 -8.74 10.50 -11.66
N VAL A 53 -9.75 11.33 -11.97
CA VAL A 53 -9.61 12.53 -12.81
C VAL A 53 -8.66 13.60 -12.25
N ASP A 54 -8.42 13.61 -10.94
CA ASP A 54 -7.47 14.51 -10.29
C ASP A 54 -6.07 13.85 -10.14
N GLY A 55 -5.85 12.67 -10.74
CA GLY A 55 -4.65 11.86 -10.53
C GLY A 55 -4.54 11.26 -9.13
N LYS A 56 -5.56 11.38 -8.29
CA LYS A 56 -5.56 10.87 -6.91
C LYS A 56 -5.79 9.37 -6.89
N PHE A 57 -5.16 8.70 -5.93
CA PHE A 57 -5.39 7.29 -5.65
C PHE A 57 -5.49 7.01 -4.15
N THR A 58 -6.22 5.95 -3.82
CA THR A 58 -6.31 5.39 -2.48
C THR A 58 -6.15 3.88 -2.56
N ILE A 59 -5.21 3.33 -1.80
CA ILE A 59 -5.01 1.89 -1.64
C ILE A 59 -5.22 1.55 -0.17
N SER A 60 -6.28 0.81 0.11
CA SER A 60 -6.59 0.29 1.44
C SER A 60 -5.97 -1.09 1.64
N ASN A 61 -5.90 -1.51 2.90
CA ASN A 61 -5.47 -2.86 3.27
C ASN A 61 -4.03 -3.23 2.85
N VAL A 62 -3.13 -2.24 2.85
CA VAL A 62 -1.72 -2.47 2.54
C VAL A 62 -1.06 -3.21 3.72
N PRO A 63 -0.46 -4.40 3.50
CA PRO A 63 0.24 -5.13 4.55
C PRO A 63 1.39 -4.29 5.12
N SER A 64 1.62 -4.37 6.42
CA SER A 64 2.70 -3.61 7.09
C SER A 64 4.11 -3.97 6.60
N SER A 65 4.27 -5.15 6.00
CA SER A 65 5.50 -5.62 5.35
C SER A 65 5.72 -5.05 3.95
N ALA A 66 4.68 -4.49 3.32
CA ALA A 66 4.76 -3.96 1.98
C ALA A 66 5.41 -2.56 2.01
N ARG A 67 6.56 -2.43 1.34
CA ARG A 67 7.23 -1.14 1.14
C ARG A 67 6.79 -0.55 -0.20
N THR A 68 6.22 0.65 -0.18
CA THR A 68 5.93 1.41 -1.41
C THR A 68 7.25 1.90 -2.01
N LYS A 69 7.83 1.11 -2.91
CA LYS A 69 9.02 1.47 -3.70
C LYS A 69 8.84 0.98 -5.13
N SER A 70 8.08 1.75 -5.92
CA SER A 70 8.04 1.65 -7.39
C SER A 70 7.19 2.79 -7.98
N ILE A 71 7.79 3.94 -8.27
CA ILE A 71 7.40 4.75 -9.43
C ILE A 71 8.23 4.17 -10.58
N GLY A 72 7.57 3.49 -11.52
CA GLY A 72 8.19 2.98 -12.73
C GLY A 72 7.50 3.61 -13.92
N TYR A 73 8.21 4.50 -14.61
CA TYR A 73 7.89 4.98 -15.94
C TYR A 73 8.18 3.85 -16.94
N PRO A 74 7.24 3.43 -17.80
CA PRO A 74 7.59 2.61 -18.94
C PRO A 74 8.36 3.47 -19.95
N LEU A 75 9.68 3.31 -19.97
CA LEU A 75 10.50 3.66 -21.13
C LEU A 75 10.69 2.39 -21.97
N SER A 76 9.88 2.23 -23.01
CA SER A 76 10.20 1.63 -24.31
C SER A 76 8.98 1.72 -25.21
#